data_AF-K2APB9-F1
#
_entry.id   AF-K2APB9-F1
#
_cell.length_a   1.000
_cell.length_b   1.000
_cell.length_c   1.000
_cell.angle_alpha   90.00
_cell.angle_beta   90.00
_cell.angle_gamma   90.00
#
_symmetry.space_group_name_H-M   'P 1'
#
loop_
_entity.id
_entity.type
_entity.pdbx_description
1 polymer ?
#
loop_
_entity_poly.entity_id
_entity_poly.type
_entity_poly.pdbx_seq_one_letter_code
_entity_poly.pdbx_strand_id
1 'polypeptide(L)'
;MGKASQLIENHFSIVLFLALIGGLFLPQAGIFMMPTIKPVLMLMLLLTALKIDFKQVVSQLRKPKLTIYIFIMKMLVIPTAVFFTAKYISPSLAVGLLLMSATPPAMASPVLTELFGGSTALSLVTIVVCAIMSPITMPFLFKTLTSQSLEINPLSMAATLAFMIFIPIIFAEIIKKIGQTKPLVESIKKYASPTNIILMAMLMWIGIAPQSETFLTNPLSIISQLVALIILFVLMHFIGYILAFWRPREDKIAISTSLTYMNNSLAFVIAVEFFPPEVVLITIVSQLVWNTMPGIFKQISKHLH
;
A
#
# COMPACT_ATOMS: atom_id res chain seq x y z
N MET A 1 -5.68 3.05 -26.40
CA MET A 1 -5.34 1.87 -25.56
C MET A 1 -6.07 0.67 -26.14
N GLY A 2 -5.58 -0.57 -25.96
CA GLY A 2 -6.31 -1.75 -26.44
C GLY A 2 -7.60 -1.97 -25.63
N LYS A 3 -8.65 -2.51 -26.25
CA LYS A 3 -9.94 -2.80 -25.59
C LYS A 3 -9.77 -3.64 -24.31
N ALA A 4 -8.82 -4.57 -24.31
CA ALA A 4 -8.51 -5.42 -23.15
C ALA A 4 -7.96 -4.64 -21.95
N SER A 5 -7.10 -3.64 -22.17
CA SER A 5 -6.54 -2.81 -21.09
C SER A 5 -7.62 -2.00 -20.39
N GLN A 6 -8.54 -1.41 -21.15
CA GLN A 6 -9.69 -0.67 -20.60
C GLN A 6 -10.65 -1.61 -19.86
N LEU A 7 -10.84 -2.84 -20.36
CA LEU A 7 -11.69 -3.82 -19.70
C LEU A 7 -11.16 -4.17 -18.29
N ILE A 8 -9.85 -4.40 -18.17
CA ILE A 8 -9.20 -4.72 -16.88
C ILE A 8 -9.33 -3.56 -15.90
N GLU A 9 -9.08 -2.32 -16.34
CA GLU A 9 -9.20 -1.14 -15.49
C GLU A 9 -10.65 -0.92 -15.02
N ASN A 10 -11.62 -1.08 -15.93
CA ASN A 10 -13.04 -0.90 -15.60
C ASN A 10 -13.59 -2.01 -14.69
N HIS A 11 -12.99 -3.20 -14.71
CA HIS A 11 -13.43 -4.37 -13.94
C HIS A 11 -12.37 -4.84 -12.94
N PHE A 12 -11.52 -3.94 -12.44
CA PHE A 12 -10.42 -4.32 -11.55
C PHE A 12 -10.89 -5.10 -10.32
N SER A 13 -12.06 -4.76 -9.76
CA SER A 13 -12.65 -5.47 -8.61
C SER A 13 -12.99 -6.94 -8.94
N ILE A 14 -13.41 -7.22 -10.18
CA ILE A 14 -13.67 -8.59 -10.65
C ILE A 14 -12.35 -9.36 -10.73
N VAL A 15 -11.29 -8.75 -11.27
CA VAL A 15 -9.97 -9.37 -11.36
C VAL A 15 -9.45 -9.79 -9.97
N LEU A 16 -9.60 -8.91 -8.98
CA LEU A 16 -9.19 -9.21 -7.59
C LEU A 16 -10.09 -10.26 -6.94
N PHE A 17 -11.38 -10.26 -7.24
CA PHE A 17 -12.30 -11.29 -6.77
C PHE A 17 -11.98 -12.67 -7.37
N LEU A 18 -11.60 -12.73 -8.66
CA LEU A 18 -11.12 -13.96 -9.28
C LEU A 18 -9.81 -14.46 -8.65
N ALA A 19 -8.90 -13.56 -8.28
CA ALA A 19 -7.69 -13.93 -7.54
C ALA A 19 -7.99 -14.47 -6.13
N LEU A 20 -9.00 -13.93 -5.44
CA LEU A 20 -9.50 -14.47 -4.18
C LEU A 20 -9.98 -15.92 -4.36
N ILE A 21 -10.87 -16.14 -5.33
CA ILE A 21 -11.38 -17.48 -5.66
C ILE A 21 -10.23 -18.42 -6.04
N GLY A 22 -9.30 -17.95 -6.88
CA GLY A 22 -8.10 -18.72 -7.24
C GLY A 22 -7.26 -19.10 -6.02
N GLY A 23 -7.12 -18.23 -5.03
CA GLY A 23 -6.40 -18.55 -3.79
C GLY A 23 -7.09 -19.59 -2.94
N LEU A 24 -8.41 -19.55 -2.88
CA LEU A 24 -9.20 -20.50 -2.08
C LEU A 24 -9.28 -21.87 -2.73
N PHE A 25 -9.44 -21.95 -4.05
CA PHE A 25 -9.75 -23.20 -4.77
C PHE A 25 -8.58 -23.76 -5.59
N LEU A 26 -7.55 -22.96 -5.87
CA LEU A 26 -6.31 -23.40 -6.54
C LEU A 26 -5.06 -23.08 -5.67
N PRO A 27 -5.01 -23.53 -4.40
CA PRO A 27 -3.95 -23.13 -3.48
C PRO A 27 -2.56 -23.67 -3.86
N GLN A 28 -2.48 -24.86 -4.46
CA GLN A 28 -1.19 -25.48 -4.82
C GLN A 28 -0.37 -24.63 -5.80
N ALA A 29 -1.03 -24.03 -6.80
CA ALA A 29 -0.37 -23.15 -7.75
C ALA A 29 0.09 -21.84 -7.12
N GLY A 30 -0.72 -21.25 -6.22
CA GLY A 30 -0.32 -20.05 -5.47
C GLY A 30 0.86 -20.31 -4.53
N ILE A 31 0.87 -21.44 -3.82
CA ILE A 31 1.98 -21.86 -2.95
C ILE A 31 3.27 -22.05 -3.77
N PHE A 32 3.19 -22.70 -4.93
CA PHE A 32 4.33 -22.86 -5.83
C PHE A 32 4.94 -21.52 -6.27
N MET A 33 4.11 -20.49 -6.40
CA MET A 33 4.54 -19.15 -6.80
C MET A 33 5.06 -18.27 -5.64
N MET A 34 5.04 -18.73 -4.39
CA MET A 34 5.54 -17.98 -3.22
C MET A 34 6.96 -17.38 -3.39
N PRO A 35 7.94 -18.06 -4.02
CA PRO A 35 9.27 -17.48 -4.24
C PRO A 35 9.27 -16.22 -5.13
N THR A 36 8.19 -15.96 -5.87
CA THR A 36 8.09 -14.85 -6.82
C THR A 36 7.55 -13.54 -6.23
N ILE A 37 7.09 -13.52 -4.97
CA ILE A 37 6.42 -12.34 -4.38
C ILE A 37 7.29 -11.07 -4.40
N LYS A 38 8.58 -11.19 -4.08
CA LYS A 38 9.52 -10.05 -4.09
C LYS A 38 9.78 -9.56 -5.52
N PRO A 39 10.16 -10.42 -6.49
CA PRO A 39 10.27 -10.02 -7.89
C PRO A 39 9.00 -9.35 -8.45
N VAL A 40 7.82 -9.89 -8.15
CA VAL A 40 6.54 -9.33 -8.62
C VAL A 40 6.32 -7.93 -8.05
N LEU A 41 6.55 -7.73 -6.75
CA LEU A 41 6.47 -6.40 -6.13
C LEU A 41 7.50 -5.42 -6.71
N MET A 42 8.76 -5.86 -6.91
CA MET A 42 9.79 -5.02 -7.51
C MET A 42 9.45 -4.61 -8.93
N LEU A 43 8.84 -5.51 -9.72
CA LEU A 43 8.32 -5.18 -11.05
C LEU A 43 7.19 -4.15 -10.97
N MET A 44 6.24 -4.30 -10.03
CA MET A 44 5.18 -3.30 -9.83
C MET A 44 5.76 -1.91 -9.48
N LEU A 45 6.76 -1.87 -8.60
CA LEU A 45 7.45 -0.64 -8.21
C LEU A 45 8.23 -0.04 -9.40
N LEU A 46 8.85 -0.87 -10.24
CA LEU A 46 9.56 -0.42 -11.44
C LEU A 46 8.60 0.22 -12.45
N LEU A 47 7.51 -0.48 -12.80
CA LEU A 47 6.47 0.02 -13.71
C LEU A 47 5.89 1.34 -13.20
N THR A 48 5.75 1.46 -11.89
CA THR A 48 5.27 2.68 -11.27
C THR A 48 6.30 3.80 -11.31
N ALA A 49 7.55 3.55 -10.96
CA ALA A 49 8.63 4.53 -10.97
C ALA A 49 8.92 5.08 -12.38
N LEU A 50 8.66 4.28 -13.44
CA LEU A 50 8.73 4.73 -14.84
C LEU A 50 7.66 5.78 -15.19
N LYS A 51 6.53 5.81 -14.48
CA LYS A 51 5.48 6.83 -14.65
C LYS A 51 5.77 8.12 -13.90
N ILE A 52 6.52 8.06 -12.82
CA ILE A 52 6.78 9.21 -11.94
C ILE A 52 7.85 10.10 -12.58
N ASP A 53 7.58 11.41 -12.65
CA ASP A 53 8.61 12.41 -12.91
C ASP A 53 9.20 12.89 -11.58
N PHE A 54 10.36 12.34 -11.21
CA PHE A 54 11.03 12.71 -9.96
C PHE A 54 11.49 14.17 -9.95
N LYS A 55 11.78 14.78 -11.10
CA LYS A 55 12.11 16.22 -11.14
C LYS A 55 10.90 17.05 -10.76
N GLN A 56 9.71 16.68 -11.26
CA GLN A 56 8.46 17.32 -10.88
C GLN A 56 8.17 17.16 -9.38
N VAL A 57 8.36 15.96 -8.83
CA VAL A 57 8.21 15.71 -7.38
C VAL A 57 9.15 16.61 -6.56
N VAL A 58 10.42 16.67 -6.93
CA VAL A 58 11.41 17.53 -6.25
C VAL A 58 11.03 19.01 -6.37
N SER A 59 10.51 19.45 -7.51
CA SER A 59 10.06 20.83 -7.69
C SER A 59 8.86 21.19 -6.79
N GLN A 60 8.05 20.21 -6.40
CA GLN A 60 6.89 20.38 -5.53
C GLN A 60 7.25 20.30 -4.03
N LEU A 61 8.45 19.82 -3.68
CA LEU A 61 8.98 19.85 -2.31
C LEU A 61 9.25 21.27 -1.77
N ARG A 62 8.94 22.33 -2.53
CA ARG A 62 9.04 23.75 -2.12
C ARG A 62 8.23 24.11 -0.86
N LYS A 63 7.34 23.24 -0.38
CA LYS A 63 6.63 23.35 0.92
C LYS A 63 7.14 22.30 1.93
N PRO A 64 8.42 22.30 2.33
CA PRO A 64 9.03 21.21 3.09
C PRO A 64 8.36 20.97 4.45
N LYS A 65 7.89 22.03 5.11
CA LYS A 65 7.25 21.93 6.43
C LYS A 65 5.99 21.05 6.41
N LEU A 66 5.14 21.19 5.40
CA LEU A 66 3.92 20.40 5.29
C LEU A 66 4.24 18.94 4.96
N THR A 67 5.17 18.70 4.04
CA THR A 67 5.61 17.35 3.69
C THR A 67 6.23 16.62 4.88
N ILE A 68 7.09 17.29 5.67
CA ILE A 68 7.68 16.73 6.90
C ILE A 68 6.59 16.42 7.93
N TYR A 69 5.63 17.32 8.12
CA TYR A 69 4.50 17.10 9.02
C TYR A 69 3.71 15.84 8.63
N ILE A 70 3.31 15.73 7.36
CA ILE A 70 2.56 14.58 6.86
C ILE A 70 3.38 13.30 7.00
N PHE A 71 4.68 13.34 6.67
CA PHE A 71 5.59 12.21 6.83
C PHE A 71 5.65 11.73 8.29
N ILE A 72 5.89 12.62 9.25
CA ILE A 72 5.95 12.28 10.68
C ILE A 72 4.62 11.67 11.13
N MET A 73 3.50 12.27 10.73
CA MET A 73 2.19 11.76 11.09
C MET A 73 1.93 10.38 10.47
N LYS A 74 2.17 10.22 9.17
CA LYS A 74 1.89 8.99 8.41
C LYS A 74 2.80 7.82 8.79
N MET A 75 4.08 8.08 9.00
CA MET A 75 5.11 7.03 9.13
C MET A 75 5.54 6.78 10.57
N LEU A 76 5.17 7.64 11.54
CA LEU A 76 5.57 7.48 12.94
C LEU A 76 4.38 7.58 13.90
N VAL A 77 3.69 8.73 13.94
CA VAL A 77 2.66 8.99 14.98
C VAL A 77 1.46 8.07 14.83
N ILE A 78 0.89 7.99 13.63
CA ILE A 78 -0.31 7.20 13.36
C ILE A 78 -0.06 5.70 13.54
N PRO A 79 1.00 5.11 12.97
CA PRO A 79 1.28 3.69 13.20
C PRO A 79 1.49 3.36 14.68
N THR A 80 2.15 4.25 15.42
CA THR A 80 2.35 4.10 16.87
C THR A 80 1.01 4.14 17.63
N ALA A 81 0.13 5.09 17.29
CA ALA A 81 -1.20 5.19 17.89
C ALA A 81 -2.04 3.93 17.59
N VAL A 82 -2.03 3.45 16.36
CA VAL A 82 -2.72 2.22 15.94
C VAL A 82 -2.22 1.00 16.72
N PHE A 83 -0.91 0.86 16.89
CA PHE A 83 -0.35 -0.23 17.67
C PHE A 83 -0.83 -0.20 19.12
N PHE A 84 -0.75 0.96 19.77
CA PHE A 84 -1.13 1.10 21.18
C PHE A 84 -2.63 0.95 21.43
N THR A 85 -3.49 1.27 20.47
CA THR A 85 -4.92 1.01 20.59
C THR A 85 -5.24 -0.47 20.37
N ALA A 86 -4.60 -1.11 19.40
CA ALA A 86 -4.87 -2.50 19.04
C ALA A 86 -4.23 -3.53 19.98
N LYS A 87 -3.12 -3.21 20.66
CA LYS A 87 -2.40 -4.17 21.54
C LYS A 87 -3.24 -4.72 22.69
N TYR A 88 -4.27 -3.99 23.11
CA TYR A 88 -5.21 -4.42 24.16
C TYR A 88 -6.31 -5.35 23.64
N ILE A 89 -6.47 -5.46 22.32
CA ILE A 89 -7.46 -6.32 21.67
C ILE A 89 -6.81 -7.66 21.33
N SER A 90 -5.71 -7.63 20.58
CA SER A 90 -4.94 -8.83 20.21
C SER A 90 -3.52 -8.44 19.79
N PRO A 91 -2.48 -9.15 20.28
CA PRO A 91 -1.10 -8.90 19.85
C PRO A 91 -0.89 -9.05 18.34
N SER A 92 -1.45 -10.09 17.71
CA SER A 92 -1.30 -10.32 16.27
C SER A 92 -2.02 -9.26 15.45
N LEU A 93 -3.21 -8.83 15.91
CA LEU A 93 -3.94 -7.72 15.30
C LEU A 93 -3.12 -6.43 15.39
N ALA A 94 -2.54 -6.13 16.56
CA ALA A 94 -1.75 -4.92 16.74
C ALA A 94 -0.54 -4.86 15.81
N VAL A 95 0.19 -5.97 15.67
CA VAL A 95 1.31 -6.09 14.74
C VAL A 95 0.85 -5.94 13.29
N GLY A 96 -0.26 -6.57 12.89
CA GLY A 96 -0.81 -6.44 11.55
C GLY A 96 -1.29 -5.02 11.23
N LEU A 97 -2.03 -4.37 12.12
CA LEU A 97 -2.49 -3.00 11.90
C LEU A 97 -1.32 -1.99 11.94
N LEU A 98 -0.30 -2.24 12.78
CA LEU A 98 0.97 -1.50 12.76
C LEU A 98 1.65 -1.65 11.39
N LEU A 99 1.79 -2.87 10.87
CA LEU A 99 2.41 -3.12 9.56
C LEU A 99 1.70 -2.37 8.45
N MET A 100 0.37 -2.50 8.39
CA MET A 100 -0.46 -1.83 7.40
C MET A 100 -0.28 -0.32 7.46
N SER A 101 -0.48 0.27 8.64
CA SER A 101 -0.39 1.71 8.84
C SER A 101 1.03 2.26 8.68
N ALA A 102 2.08 1.48 8.92
CA ALA A 102 3.48 1.87 8.76
C ALA A 102 3.96 1.84 7.29
N THR A 103 3.23 1.19 6.38
CA THR A 103 3.61 1.24 4.96
C THR A 103 3.44 2.64 4.37
N PRO A 104 4.25 3.03 3.37
CA PRO A 104 3.97 4.22 2.58
C PRO A 104 2.59 4.15 1.93
N PRO A 105 1.99 5.30 1.54
CA PRO A 105 0.74 5.28 0.81
C PRO A 105 0.87 4.52 -0.53
N ALA A 106 -0.23 3.90 -0.96
CA ALA A 106 -0.30 3.19 -2.23
C ALA A 106 -0.08 4.12 -3.41
N MET A 107 0.45 3.57 -4.50
CA MET A 107 0.63 4.32 -5.74
C MET A 107 -0.69 4.74 -6.40
N ALA A 108 -1.81 4.12 -6.04
CA ALA A 108 -3.14 4.52 -6.47
C ALA A 108 -3.67 5.75 -5.71
N SER A 109 -3.06 6.14 -4.60
CA SER A 109 -3.52 7.26 -3.77
C SER A 109 -3.65 8.60 -4.49
N PRO A 110 -2.83 8.99 -5.50
CA PRO A 110 -3.04 10.23 -6.24
C PRO A 110 -4.29 10.18 -7.11
N VAL A 111 -4.59 9.03 -7.71
CA VAL A 111 -5.81 8.81 -8.50
C VAL A 111 -7.05 8.89 -7.60
N LEU A 112 -6.98 8.27 -6.41
CA LEU A 112 -8.05 8.38 -5.41
C LEU A 112 -8.19 9.81 -4.89
N THR A 113 -7.08 10.51 -4.68
CA THR A 113 -7.07 11.91 -4.27
C THR A 113 -7.74 12.78 -5.33
N GLU A 114 -7.43 12.59 -6.61
CA GLU A 114 -8.07 13.27 -7.73
C GLU A 114 -9.58 13.00 -7.75
N LEU A 115 -9.97 11.73 -7.61
CA LEU A 115 -11.36 11.28 -7.60
C LEU A 115 -12.20 11.96 -6.51
N PHE A 116 -11.57 12.30 -5.38
CA PHE A 116 -12.21 12.98 -4.26
C PHE A 116 -12.06 14.51 -4.31
N GLY A 117 -11.39 15.05 -5.33
CA GLY A 117 -11.16 16.48 -5.51
C GLY A 117 -10.06 17.04 -4.60
N GLY A 118 -9.01 16.25 -4.36
CA GLY A 118 -7.84 16.60 -3.56
C GLY A 118 -6.60 17.00 -4.36
N SER A 119 -5.55 17.39 -3.64
CA SER A 119 -4.25 17.78 -4.21
C SER A 119 -3.42 16.55 -4.63
N THR A 120 -3.47 16.20 -5.92
CA THR A 120 -2.70 15.08 -6.50
C THR A 120 -1.19 15.28 -6.36
N ALA A 121 -0.74 16.52 -6.50
CA ALA A 121 0.63 16.96 -6.25
C ALA A 121 1.12 16.58 -4.84
N LEU A 122 0.34 16.96 -3.81
CA LEU A 122 0.68 16.66 -2.43
C LEU A 122 0.67 15.16 -2.13
N SER A 123 -0.31 14.43 -2.69
CA SER A 123 -0.37 12.96 -2.56
C SER A 123 0.86 12.29 -3.19
N LEU A 124 1.26 12.71 -4.40
CA LEU A 124 2.42 12.16 -5.09
C LEU A 124 3.73 12.43 -4.30
N VAL A 125 3.91 13.65 -3.81
CA VAL A 125 5.07 14.00 -2.96
C VAL A 125 5.09 13.14 -1.69
N THR A 126 3.94 12.98 -1.04
CA THR A 126 3.83 12.18 0.19
C THR A 126 4.21 10.72 -0.04
N ILE A 127 3.75 10.11 -1.14
CA ILE A 127 4.09 8.73 -1.51
C ILE A 127 5.60 8.57 -1.68
N VAL A 128 6.23 9.43 -2.48
CA VAL A 128 7.66 9.31 -2.78
C VAL A 128 8.51 9.49 -1.52
N VAL A 129 8.21 10.50 -0.70
CA VAL A 129 8.94 10.74 0.55
C VAL A 129 8.75 9.57 1.52
N CYS A 130 7.52 9.10 1.73
CA CYS A 130 7.26 7.99 2.63
C CYS A 130 7.90 6.69 2.15
N ALA A 131 7.89 6.41 0.84
CA ALA A 131 8.51 5.22 0.27
C ALA A 131 10.04 5.23 0.42
N ILE A 132 10.70 6.36 0.16
CA ILE A 132 12.15 6.50 0.37
C ILE A 132 12.53 6.33 1.84
N MET A 133 11.67 6.78 2.76
CA MET A 133 11.92 6.72 4.20
C MET A 133 11.44 5.42 4.86
N SER A 134 10.69 4.56 4.17
CA SER A 134 10.17 3.32 4.76
C SER A 134 11.25 2.32 5.19
N PRO A 135 12.40 2.17 4.50
CA PRO A 135 13.50 1.30 4.97
C PRO A 135 14.09 1.72 6.33
N ILE A 136 13.85 2.96 6.77
CA ILE A 136 14.32 3.46 8.08
C ILE A 136 13.18 3.42 9.10
N THR A 137 12.03 3.95 8.73
CA THR A 137 10.90 4.15 9.65
C THR A 137 10.23 2.83 10.05
N MET A 138 10.01 1.90 9.11
CA MET A 138 9.35 0.63 9.45
C MET A 138 10.20 -0.21 10.40
N PRO A 139 11.49 -0.48 10.13
CA PRO A 139 12.31 -1.26 11.07
C PRO A 139 12.47 -0.57 12.42
N PHE A 140 12.53 0.77 12.46
CA PHE A 140 12.55 1.52 13.70
C PHE A 140 11.28 1.29 14.53
N LEU A 141 10.10 1.38 13.92
CA LEU A 141 8.83 1.14 14.61
C LEU A 141 8.73 -0.30 15.14
N PHE A 142 9.07 -1.30 14.33
CA PHE A 142 9.00 -2.69 14.78
C PHE A 142 10.01 -2.99 15.88
N LYS A 143 11.25 -2.47 15.78
CA LYS A 143 12.25 -2.62 16.83
C LYS A 143 11.80 -2.01 18.16
N THR A 144 11.08 -0.90 18.14
CA THR A 144 10.74 -0.12 19.34
C THR A 144 9.41 -0.51 19.96
N LEU A 145 8.42 -0.92 19.16
CA LEU A 145 7.06 -1.15 19.63
C LEU A 145 6.73 -2.62 19.88
N THR A 146 7.35 -3.56 19.15
CA THR A 146 6.99 -4.98 19.28
C THR A 146 7.97 -5.74 20.18
N SER A 147 7.43 -6.61 21.02
CA SER A 147 8.24 -7.58 21.79
C SER A 147 8.87 -8.66 20.88
N GLN A 148 8.34 -8.84 19.66
CA GLN A 148 8.94 -9.62 18.58
C GLN A 148 10.24 -9.00 18.02
N SER A 149 10.69 -7.86 18.54
CA SER A 149 12.00 -7.27 18.22
C SER A 149 13.18 -8.24 18.44
N LEU A 150 13.00 -9.31 19.21
CA LEU A 150 13.99 -10.38 19.36
C LEU A 150 14.05 -11.36 18.18
N GLU A 151 12.96 -11.52 17.43
CA GLU A 151 12.88 -12.44 16.27
C GLU A 151 13.12 -11.70 14.94
N ILE A 152 12.66 -10.46 14.83
CA ILE A 152 12.79 -9.65 13.63
C ILE A 152 14.09 -8.87 13.67
N ASN A 153 15.07 -9.24 12.83
CA ASN A 153 16.28 -8.45 12.66
C ASN A 153 15.97 -7.11 11.92
N PRO A 154 16.06 -5.95 12.57
CA PRO A 154 15.68 -4.68 11.97
C PRO A 154 16.57 -4.28 10.78
N LEU A 155 17.85 -4.70 10.80
CA LEU A 155 18.77 -4.43 9.69
C LEU A 155 18.42 -5.26 8.46
N SER A 156 18.01 -6.52 8.65
CA SER A 156 17.51 -7.36 7.54
C SER A 156 16.24 -6.78 6.92
N MET A 157 15.30 -6.31 7.75
CA MET A 157 14.09 -5.62 7.27
C MET A 157 14.44 -4.33 6.52
N ALA A 158 15.35 -3.52 7.05
CA ALA A 158 15.83 -2.31 6.40
C ALA A 158 16.47 -2.60 5.03
N ALA A 159 17.35 -3.60 4.97
CA ALA A 159 18.00 -4.02 3.73
C ALA A 159 16.99 -4.52 2.70
N THR A 160 16.06 -5.40 3.09
CA THR A 160 15.02 -5.92 2.21
C THR A 160 14.12 -4.81 1.65
N LEU A 161 13.69 -3.86 2.50
CA LEU A 161 12.94 -2.69 2.05
C LEU A 161 13.75 -1.79 1.11
N ALA A 162 15.00 -1.50 1.46
CA ALA A 162 15.90 -0.68 0.65
C ALA A 162 16.12 -1.30 -0.73
N PHE A 163 16.36 -2.61 -0.81
CA PHE A 163 16.51 -3.31 -2.08
C PHE A 163 15.23 -3.26 -2.91
N MET A 164 14.08 -3.58 -2.31
CA MET A 164 12.81 -3.60 -3.03
C MET A 164 12.40 -2.22 -3.55
N ILE A 165 12.77 -1.14 -2.87
CA ILE A 165 12.36 0.23 -3.23
C ILE A 165 13.41 0.92 -4.10
N PHE A 166 14.68 0.93 -3.70
CA PHE A 166 15.71 1.69 -4.40
C PHE A 166 16.12 1.05 -5.72
N ILE A 167 16.20 -0.29 -5.82
CA ILE A 167 16.57 -0.93 -7.10
C ILE A 167 15.56 -0.53 -8.20
N PRO A 168 14.24 -0.72 -8.05
CA PRO A 168 13.30 -0.33 -9.10
C PRO A 168 13.31 1.16 -9.43
N ILE A 169 13.48 2.03 -8.44
CA ILE A 169 13.58 3.48 -8.66
C ILE A 169 14.83 3.84 -9.46
N ILE A 170 16.00 3.30 -9.07
CA ILE A 170 17.27 3.55 -9.76
C ILE A 170 17.20 3.03 -11.20
N PHE A 171 16.69 1.81 -11.41
CA PHE A 171 16.50 1.25 -12.74
C PHE A 171 15.55 2.10 -13.59
N ALA A 172 14.43 2.56 -13.04
CA ALA A 172 13.50 3.43 -13.76
C ALA A 172 14.18 4.75 -14.19
N GLU A 173 14.97 5.37 -13.31
CA GLU A 173 15.70 6.60 -13.63
C GLU A 173 16.80 6.38 -14.69
N ILE A 174 17.53 5.26 -14.61
CA ILE A 174 18.52 4.89 -15.63
C ILE A 174 17.85 4.72 -16.99
N ILE A 175 16.76 3.95 -17.05
CA ILE A 175 15.98 3.75 -18.29
C ILE A 175 15.55 5.11 -18.84
N LYS A 176 14.90 5.96 -18.04
CA LYS A 176 14.42 7.29 -18.50
C LYS A 176 15.54 8.21 -19.02
N LYS A 177 16.78 8.06 -18.56
CA LYS A 177 17.93 8.85 -19.04
C LYS A 177 18.48 8.37 -20.37
N ILE A 178 18.30 7.09 -20.72
CA ILE A 178 18.77 6.53 -21.99
C ILE A 178 17.78 6.99 -23.08
N GLY A 179 18.17 7.98 -23.88
CA GLY A 179 17.30 8.62 -24.88
C GLY A 179 16.64 7.65 -25.87
N GLN A 180 17.32 6.55 -26.19
CA GLN A 180 16.81 5.49 -27.08
C GLN A 180 15.62 4.72 -26.48
N THR A 181 15.45 4.71 -25.16
CA THR A 181 14.35 4.01 -24.50
C THR A 181 13.10 4.88 -24.33
N LYS A 182 13.11 6.15 -24.73
CA LYS A 182 11.93 7.03 -24.62
C LYS A 182 10.66 6.43 -25.25
N PRO A 183 10.69 5.83 -26.46
CA PRO A 183 9.50 5.18 -27.03
C PRO A 183 9.03 3.97 -26.21
N LEU A 184 9.97 3.23 -25.64
CA LEU A 184 9.68 2.10 -24.74
C LEU A 184 9.02 2.59 -23.46
N VAL A 185 9.54 3.65 -22.82
CA VAL A 185 8.98 4.22 -21.59
C VAL A 185 7.54 4.72 -21.82
N GLU A 186 7.28 5.43 -22.91
CA GLU A 186 5.93 5.89 -23.25
C GLU A 186 4.97 4.71 -23.51
N SER A 187 5.47 3.65 -24.14
CA SER A 187 4.70 2.41 -24.33
C SER A 187 4.40 1.72 -22.98
N ILE A 188 5.38 1.64 -22.08
CA ILE A 188 5.20 1.07 -20.74
C ILE A 188 4.18 1.88 -19.95
N LYS A 189 4.27 3.22 -19.94
CA LYS A 189 3.33 4.09 -19.21
C LYS A 189 1.87 3.81 -19.57
N LYS A 190 1.59 3.51 -20.84
CA LYS A 190 0.26 3.18 -21.37
C LYS A 190 -0.31 1.87 -20.82
N TYR A 191 0.53 0.89 -20.49
CA TYR A 191 0.12 -0.43 -20.01
C TYR A 191 0.48 -0.70 -18.54
N ALA A 192 1.24 0.18 -17.90
CA ALA A 192 1.70 0.00 -16.52
C ALA A 192 0.53 -0.12 -15.52
N SER A 193 -0.53 0.67 -15.68
CA SER A 193 -1.72 0.57 -14.82
C SER A 193 -2.42 -0.81 -14.89
N PRO A 194 -2.86 -1.30 -16.05
CA PRO A 194 -3.51 -2.62 -16.13
C PRO A 194 -2.55 -3.76 -15.77
N THR A 195 -1.25 -3.65 -16.12
CA THR A 195 -0.26 -4.65 -15.70
C THR A 195 -0.12 -4.68 -14.18
N ASN A 196 -0.07 -3.54 -13.50
CA ASN A 196 -0.02 -3.50 -12.03
C ASN A 196 -1.27 -4.11 -11.38
N ILE A 197 -2.46 -3.97 -11.98
CA ILE A 197 -3.69 -4.62 -11.48
C ILE A 197 -3.53 -6.16 -11.54
N ILE A 198 -3.01 -6.69 -12.65
CA ILE A 198 -2.75 -8.13 -12.80
C ILE A 198 -1.72 -8.61 -11.79
N LEU A 199 -0.61 -7.89 -11.62
CA LEU A 199 0.45 -8.26 -10.66
C LEU A 199 -0.07 -8.20 -9.22
N MET A 200 -0.93 -7.22 -8.89
CA MET A 200 -1.58 -7.15 -7.58
C MET A 200 -2.53 -8.33 -7.36
N ALA A 201 -3.31 -8.70 -8.37
CA ALA A 201 -4.17 -9.89 -8.32
C ALA A 201 -3.33 -11.18 -8.13
N MET A 202 -2.18 -11.27 -8.79
CA MET A 202 -1.24 -12.37 -8.60
C MET A 202 -0.69 -12.42 -7.17
N LEU A 203 -0.27 -11.29 -6.58
CA LEU A 203 0.17 -11.27 -5.17
C LEU A 203 -0.96 -11.66 -4.22
N MET A 204 -2.18 -11.20 -4.47
CA MET A 204 -3.36 -11.56 -3.68
C MET A 204 -3.62 -13.07 -3.75
N TRP A 205 -3.55 -13.66 -4.94
CA TRP A 205 -3.68 -15.10 -5.13
C TRP A 205 -2.61 -15.87 -4.36
N ILE A 206 -1.34 -15.51 -4.52
CA ILE A 206 -0.20 -16.14 -3.83
C ILE A 206 -0.36 -16.05 -2.31
N GLY A 207 -0.83 -14.91 -1.79
CA GLY A 207 -1.01 -14.72 -0.36
C GLY A 207 -2.15 -15.53 0.26
N ILE A 208 -3.27 -15.65 -0.45
CA ILE A 208 -4.45 -16.38 0.05
C ILE A 208 -4.20 -17.89 0.02
N ALA A 209 -3.44 -18.39 -0.95
CA ALA A 209 -3.25 -19.81 -1.18
C ALA A 209 -2.79 -20.60 0.07
N PRO A 210 -1.73 -20.18 0.80
CA PRO A 210 -1.32 -20.83 2.06
C PRO A 210 -2.35 -20.71 3.20
N GLN A 211 -3.25 -19.74 3.13
CA GLN A 211 -4.25 -19.45 4.17
C GLN A 211 -5.65 -19.98 3.82
N SER A 212 -5.79 -20.67 2.68
CA SER A 212 -7.07 -21.10 2.13
C SER A 212 -7.91 -21.92 3.13
N GLU A 213 -7.30 -22.85 3.85
CA GLU A 213 -7.99 -23.65 4.87
C GLU A 213 -8.52 -22.78 6.03
N THR A 214 -7.72 -21.86 6.55
CA THR A 214 -8.13 -20.90 7.59
C THR A 214 -9.31 -20.05 7.14
N PHE A 215 -9.30 -19.59 5.88
CA PHE A 215 -10.40 -18.82 5.29
C PHE A 215 -11.71 -19.63 5.22
N LEU A 216 -11.63 -20.92 4.93
CA LEU A 216 -12.79 -21.78 4.77
C LEU A 216 -13.33 -22.32 6.10
N THR A 217 -12.46 -22.60 7.06
CA THR A 217 -12.80 -23.25 8.33
C THR A 217 -13.06 -22.29 9.48
N ASN A 218 -12.53 -21.06 9.43
CA ASN A 218 -12.69 -20.07 10.50
C ASN A 218 -13.20 -18.70 9.97
N PRO A 219 -14.41 -18.64 9.39
CA PRO A 219 -14.96 -17.41 8.83
C PRO A 219 -15.17 -16.31 9.89
N LEU A 220 -15.41 -16.69 11.16
CA LEU A 220 -15.57 -15.74 12.26
C LEU A 220 -14.29 -14.93 12.50
N SER A 221 -13.11 -15.56 12.46
CA SER A 221 -11.82 -14.87 12.56
C SER A 221 -11.66 -13.84 11.43
N ILE A 222 -11.99 -14.22 10.19
CA ILE A 222 -11.93 -13.31 9.03
C ILE A 222 -12.88 -12.12 9.19
N ILE A 223 -14.11 -12.36 9.64
CA ILE A 223 -15.10 -11.30 9.88
C ILE A 223 -14.61 -10.33 10.95
N SER A 224 -14.03 -10.83 12.04
CA SER A 224 -13.50 -9.97 13.12
C SER A 224 -12.37 -9.05 12.62
N GLN A 225 -11.45 -9.58 11.80
CA GLN A 225 -10.38 -8.80 11.18
C GLN A 225 -10.93 -7.78 10.19
N LEU A 226 -11.93 -8.18 9.39
CA LEU A 226 -12.59 -7.29 8.43
C LEU A 226 -13.24 -6.11 9.15
N VAL A 227 -13.95 -6.34 10.25
CA VAL A 227 -14.55 -5.28 11.08
C VAL A 227 -13.47 -4.36 11.63
N ALA A 228 -12.40 -4.90 12.21
CA ALA A 228 -11.29 -4.11 12.75
C ALA A 228 -10.64 -3.22 11.66
N LEU A 229 -10.45 -3.77 10.45
CA LEU A 229 -9.89 -3.04 9.31
C LEU A 229 -10.85 -1.99 8.76
N ILE A 230 -12.16 -2.25 8.71
CA ILE A 230 -13.16 -1.24 8.33
C ILE A 230 -13.10 -0.06 9.31
N ILE A 231 -13.10 -0.35 10.62
CA ILE A 231 -12.96 0.66 11.67
C ILE A 231 -11.67 1.45 11.47
N LEU A 232 -10.54 0.77 11.24
CA LEU A 232 -9.25 1.43 10.97
C LEU A 232 -9.35 2.37 9.76
N PHE A 233 -9.88 1.92 8.63
CA PHE A 233 -9.99 2.74 7.42
C PHE A 233 -10.91 3.95 7.60
N VAL A 234 -12.01 3.80 8.34
CA VAL A 234 -12.92 4.92 8.66
C VAL A 234 -12.20 5.93 9.56
N LEU A 235 -11.52 5.46 10.61
CA LEU A 235 -10.74 6.30 11.52
C LEU A 235 -9.60 7.00 10.79
N MET A 236 -8.89 6.32 9.89
CA MET A 236 -7.80 6.92 9.10
C MET A 236 -8.30 8.04 8.18
N HIS A 237 -9.46 7.85 7.54
CA HIS A 237 -10.04 8.91 6.73
C HIS A 237 -10.40 10.12 7.59
N PHE A 238 -11.09 9.86 8.71
CA PHE A 238 -11.51 10.90 9.65
C PHE A 238 -10.32 11.67 10.23
N ILE A 239 -9.38 10.95 10.86
CA ILE A 239 -8.15 11.50 11.42
C ILE A 239 -7.40 12.28 10.36
N GLY A 240 -7.16 11.69 9.18
CA GLY A 240 -6.39 12.35 8.15
C GLY A 240 -7.04 13.62 7.60
N TYR A 241 -8.37 13.70 7.60
CA TYR A 241 -9.09 14.91 7.20
C TYR A 241 -8.96 16.03 8.24
N ILE A 242 -9.07 15.70 9.54
CA ILE A 242 -8.97 16.69 10.63
C ILE A 242 -7.52 17.05 11.00
N LEU A 243 -6.57 16.17 10.72
CA LEU A 243 -5.15 16.31 11.07
C LEU A 243 -4.52 17.56 10.46
N ALA A 244 -5.10 18.07 9.38
CA ALA A 244 -4.66 19.27 8.69
C ALA A 244 -5.79 20.31 8.60
N PHE A 245 -6.56 20.49 9.67
CA PHE A 245 -7.71 21.41 9.70
C PHE A 245 -7.40 22.85 9.24
N TRP A 246 -6.14 23.30 9.39
CA TRP A 246 -5.66 24.62 8.94
C TRP A 246 -5.29 24.69 7.46
N ARG A 247 -5.49 23.60 6.70
CA ARG A 247 -5.16 23.49 5.27
C ARG A 247 -6.44 23.55 4.43
N PRO A 248 -6.32 23.97 3.16
CA PRO A 248 -7.47 23.97 2.25
C PRO A 248 -7.99 22.54 2.03
N ARG A 249 -9.24 22.44 1.57
CA ARG A 249 -9.95 21.18 1.35
C ARG A 249 -9.14 20.16 0.57
N GLU A 250 -8.45 20.60 -0.47
CA GLU A 250 -7.69 19.74 -1.38
C GLU A 250 -6.52 19.05 -0.66
N ASP A 251 -5.84 19.79 0.22
CA ASP A 251 -4.73 19.27 1.03
C ASP A 251 -5.26 18.30 2.11
N LYS A 252 -6.38 18.63 2.77
CA LYS A 252 -7.05 17.74 3.76
C LYS A 252 -7.40 16.38 3.14
N ILE A 253 -7.96 16.41 1.93
CA ILE A 253 -8.31 15.19 1.17
C ILE A 253 -7.04 14.40 0.80
N ALA A 254 -6.00 15.07 0.30
CA ALA A 254 -4.74 14.40 -0.06
C ALA A 254 -4.05 13.74 1.15
N ILE A 255 -4.16 14.34 2.34
CA ILE A 255 -3.62 13.76 3.58
C ILE A 255 -4.48 12.57 4.00
N SER A 256 -5.81 12.72 4.05
CA SER A 256 -6.75 11.65 4.39
C SER A 256 -6.59 10.40 3.52
N THR A 257 -6.47 10.58 2.20
CA THR A 257 -6.23 9.47 1.26
C THR A 257 -4.85 8.85 1.46
N SER A 258 -3.81 9.65 1.68
CA SER A 258 -2.44 9.15 1.89
C SER A 258 -2.31 8.35 3.18
N LEU A 259 -3.09 8.70 4.21
CA LEU A 259 -3.14 7.97 5.48
C LEU A 259 -3.88 6.64 5.34
N THR A 260 -4.99 6.64 4.60
CA THR A 260 -5.89 5.48 4.57
C THR A 260 -5.49 4.44 3.53
N TYR A 261 -5.11 4.87 2.33
CA TYR A 261 -4.79 3.95 1.25
C TYR A 261 -3.31 3.57 1.32
N MET A 262 -3.06 2.54 2.13
CA MET A 262 -1.76 1.95 2.42
C MET A 262 -1.25 1.09 1.26
N ASN A 263 0.07 0.92 1.14
CA ASN A 263 0.65 0.02 0.15
C ASN A 263 0.54 -1.44 0.60
N ASN A 264 -0.65 -2.03 0.41
CA ASN A 264 -0.96 -3.40 0.81
C ASN A 264 -0.03 -4.44 0.17
N SER A 265 0.40 -4.23 -1.08
CA SER A 265 1.34 -5.16 -1.74
C SER A 265 2.69 -5.19 -1.04
N LEU A 266 3.21 -4.03 -0.62
CA LEU A 266 4.42 -3.95 0.19
C LEU A 266 4.19 -4.54 1.59
N ALA A 267 3.06 -4.25 2.23
CA ALA A 267 2.70 -4.83 3.53
C ALA A 267 2.70 -6.36 3.46
N PHE A 268 2.07 -6.94 2.45
CA PHE A 268 1.98 -8.38 2.24
C PHE A 268 3.36 -9.02 2.07
N VAL A 269 4.22 -8.49 1.19
CA VAL A 269 5.57 -9.06 0.97
C VAL A 269 6.41 -8.99 2.24
N ILE A 270 6.32 -7.89 3.00
CA ILE A 270 7.01 -7.77 4.28
C ILE A 270 6.43 -8.71 5.34
N ALA A 271 5.10 -8.89 5.37
CA ALA A 271 4.44 -9.84 6.27
C ALA A 271 4.96 -11.26 6.05
N VAL A 272 4.98 -11.72 4.79
CA VAL A 272 5.44 -13.08 4.45
C VAL A 272 6.90 -13.30 4.83
N GLU A 273 7.74 -12.27 4.70
CA GLU A 273 9.17 -12.40 4.96
C GLU A 273 9.52 -12.40 6.46
N PHE A 274 8.83 -11.57 7.25
CA PHE A 274 9.29 -11.25 8.62
C PHE A 274 8.28 -11.60 9.71
N PHE A 275 7.06 -11.99 9.37
CA PHE A 275 5.98 -12.11 10.34
C PHE A 275 5.27 -13.47 10.23
N PRO A 276 4.62 -13.91 11.31
CA PRO A 276 3.89 -15.17 11.30
C PRO A 276 2.61 -15.09 10.45
N PRO A 277 2.04 -16.25 10.06
CA PRO A 277 0.88 -16.34 9.16
C PRO A 277 -0.32 -15.47 9.53
N GLU A 278 -0.57 -15.26 10.82
CA GLU A 278 -1.70 -14.46 11.30
C GLU A 278 -1.59 -12.99 10.88
N VAL A 279 -0.36 -12.45 10.81
CA VAL A 279 -0.09 -11.09 10.34
C VAL A 279 -0.27 -11.00 8.83
N VAL A 280 0.18 -12.02 8.09
CA VAL A 280 -0.01 -12.12 6.63
C VAL A 280 -1.50 -12.06 6.29
N LEU A 281 -2.33 -12.80 7.02
CA LEU A 281 -3.78 -12.84 6.83
C LEU A 281 -4.42 -11.44 6.93
N ILE A 282 -4.01 -10.62 7.90
CA ILE A 282 -4.51 -9.26 8.07
C ILE A 282 -4.22 -8.40 6.83
N THR A 283 -3.03 -8.53 6.23
CA THR A 283 -2.67 -7.75 5.02
C THR A 283 -3.53 -8.11 3.82
N ILE A 284 -3.90 -9.40 3.70
CA ILE A 284 -4.77 -9.92 2.64
C ILE A 284 -6.20 -9.43 2.84
N VAL A 285 -6.76 -9.58 4.05
CA VAL A 285 -8.12 -9.13 4.37
C VAL A 285 -8.23 -7.61 4.17
N SER A 286 -7.17 -6.86 4.46
CA SER A 286 -7.14 -5.41 4.21
C SER A 286 -7.29 -5.04 2.74
N GLN A 287 -6.94 -5.91 1.80
CA GLN A 287 -7.16 -5.65 0.37
C GLN A 287 -8.66 -5.57 0.03
N LEU A 288 -9.49 -6.36 0.70
CA LEU A 288 -10.94 -6.36 0.51
C LEU A 288 -11.56 -5.01 0.95
N VAL A 289 -11.12 -4.50 2.10
CA VAL A 289 -11.54 -3.18 2.60
C VAL A 289 -11.01 -2.08 1.68
N TRP A 290 -9.75 -2.18 1.26
CA TRP A 290 -9.12 -1.20 0.38
C TRP A 290 -9.85 -1.04 -0.96
N ASN A 291 -10.39 -2.13 -1.53
CA ASN A 291 -11.11 -2.10 -2.80
C ASN A 291 -12.52 -1.49 -2.68
N THR A 292 -13.16 -1.60 -1.52
CA THR A 292 -14.56 -1.20 -1.31
C THR A 292 -14.69 0.21 -0.73
N MET A 293 -13.76 0.61 0.14
CA MET A 293 -13.78 1.91 0.82
C MET A 293 -13.76 3.14 -0.10
N PRO A 294 -13.05 3.17 -1.25
CA PRO A 294 -13.08 4.30 -2.17
C PRO A 294 -14.48 4.73 -2.63
N GLY A 295 -15.36 3.76 -2.89
CA GLY A 295 -16.73 4.04 -3.31
C GLY A 295 -17.53 4.78 -2.23
N ILE A 296 -17.35 4.36 -0.97
CA ILE A 296 -18.00 4.97 0.20
C ILE A 296 -17.45 6.37 0.44
N PHE A 297 -16.12 6.51 0.50
CA PHE A 297 -15.51 7.81 0.77
C PHE A 297 -15.73 8.83 -0.36
N LYS A 298 -15.91 8.38 -1.61
CA LYS A 298 -16.33 9.26 -2.72
C LYS A 298 -17.66 9.97 -2.43
N GLN A 299 -18.61 9.31 -1.79
CA GLN A 299 -19.90 9.92 -1.47
C GLN A 299 -19.77 10.90 -0.30
N ILE A 300 -18.98 10.54 0.72
CA ILE A 300 -18.74 11.38 1.90
C ILE A 300 -17.99 12.66 1.50
N SER A 301 -16.94 12.55 0.70
CA SER A 301 -16.07 13.67 0.31
C SER A 301 -16.80 14.79 -0.44
N LYS A 302 -17.94 14.52 -1.09
CA LYS A 302 -18.80 15.54 -1.70
C LYS A 302 -19.42 16.51 -0.69
N HIS A 303 -19.56 16.10 0.56
CA HIS A 303 -20.18 16.87 1.64
C HIS A 303 -19.16 17.48 2.60
N LEU A 304 -17.86 17.23 2.37
CA LEU A 304 -16.78 17.79 3.18
C LEU A 304 -16.40 19.18 2.67
N HIS A 305 -16.34 20.17 3.55
CA HIS A 305 -15.96 21.56 3.27
C HIS A 305 -14.50 21.85 3.70
#